data_AF-A0A9P3UX16-F1
#
_entry.id   AF-A0A9P3UX16-F1
#
_cell.length_a   1.000
_cell.length_b   1.000
_cell.length_c   1.000
_cell.angle_alpha   90.00
_cell.angle_beta   90.00
_cell.angle_gamma   90.00
#
_symmetry.space_group_name_H-M   'P 1'
#
loop_
_entity.id
_entity.type
_entity.pdbx_description
1 polymer ?
#
loop_
_entity_poly.entity_id
_entity_poly.type
_entity_poly.pdbx_seq_one_letter_code
_entity_poly.pdbx_strand_id
1 'polypeptide(L)' 'MREAVVVAVVELLAIVFATATWVYLDARAHAGRGRPIVSSYGSINIDTPAAWFLACLVMWETFFPHYIAQRRWT' A
#
# COMPACT_ATOMS: atom_id res chain seq x y z
N MET A 1 -20.68 -18.32 -6.19
CA MET A 1 -20.45 -17.05 -5.46
C MET A 1 -19.31 -17.14 -4.45
N ARG A 2 -19.31 -18.12 -3.52
CA ARG A 2 -18.24 -18.25 -2.50
C ARG A 2 -16.83 -18.40 -3.09
N GLU A 3 -16.67 -19.21 -4.14
CA GLU A 3 -15.36 -19.43 -4.79
C GLU A 3 -14.84 -18.17 -5.47
N ALA A 4 -15.70 -17.46 -6.21
CA ALA A 4 -15.35 -16.19 -6.85
C ALA A 4 -14.94 -15.11 -5.82
N VAL A 5 -15.60 -15.07 -4.66
CA VAL A 5 -15.23 -14.17 -3.56
C VAL A 5 -13.86 -14.53 -2.99
N VAL A 6 -13.58 -15.82 -2.77
CA VAL A 6 -12.27 -16.26 -2.28
C VAL A 6 -11.16 -15.91 -3.27
N VAL A 7 -11.37 -16.17 -4.57
CA VAL A 7 -10.41 -15.80 -5.62
C VAL A 7 -10.16 -14.30 -5.63
N ALA A 8 -11.22 -13.48 -5.62
CA ALA A 8 -11.10 -12.03 -5.61
C ALA A 8 -10.35 -11.50 -4.36
N VAL A 9 -10.61 -12.09 -3.19
CA VAL A 9 -9.90 -11.72 -1.95
C VAL A 9 -8.43 -12.10 -2.03
N VAL A 10 -8.10 -13.29 -2.54
CA VAL A 10 -6.71 -13.74 -2.69
C VAL A 10 -5.95 -12.87 -3.68
N GLU A 11 -6.55 -12.53 -4.82
CA GLU A 11 -5.96 -11.62 -5.80
C GLU A 11 -5.71 -10.24 -5.22
N LEU A 12 -6.69 -9.69 -4.48
CA LEU A 12 -6.55 -8.41 -3.81
C LEU A 12 -5.39 -8.44 -2.80
N LEU A 13 -5.32 -9.47 -1.95
CA LEU A 13 -4.23 -9.61 -0.98
C LEU A 13 -2.88 -9.74 -1.69
N ALA A 14 -2.79 -10.50 -2.78
CA ALA A 14 -1.56 -10.63 -3.56
C ALA A 14 -1.10 -9.27 -4.11
N ILE A 15 -2.02 -8.45 -4.64
CA ILE A 15 -1.71 -7.10 -5.15
C ILE A 15 -1.24 -6.19 -4.01
N VAL A 16 -1.92 -6.20 -2.86
CA VAL A 16 -1.56 -5.39 -1.68
C VAL A 16 -0.14 -5.75 -1.20
N PHE A 17 0.15 -7.03 -1.00
CA PHE A 17 1.46 -7.46 -0.51
C PHE A 17 2.57 -7.26 -1.55
N ALA A 18 2.30 -7.51 -2.83
CA ALA A 18 3.28 -7.29 -3.90
C ALA A 18 3.65 -5.81 -4.01
N THR A 19 2.67 -4.91 -3.99
CA THR A 19 2.91 -3.46 -4.06
C THR A 19 3.63 -2.94 -2.83
N ALA A 20 3.21 -3.33 -1.62
CA ALA A 20 3.90 -2.93 -0.39
C ALA A 20 5.35 -3.42 -0.38
N THR A 21 5.58 -4.69 -0.74
CA THR A 21 6.94 -5.27 -0.82
C THR A 21 7.80 -4.54 -1.85
N TRP A 22 7.24 -4.23 -3.02
CA TRP A 22 7.94 -3.48 -4.05
C TRP A 22 8.34 -2.08 -3.55
N VAL A 23 7.42 -1.36 -2.92
CA VAL A 23 7.69 -0.04 -2.32
C VAL A 23 8.80 -0.10 -1.28
N TYR A 24 8.81 -1.13 -0.42
CA TYR A 24 9.89 -1.34 0.54
C TYR A 24 11.25 -1.55 -0.13
N LEU A 25 11.30 -2.45 -1.11
CA LEU A 25 12.53 -2.77 -1.83
C LEU A 25 13.07 -1.56 -2.60
N ASP A 26 12.18 -0.81 -3.24
CA ASP A 26 12.53 0.41 -3.95
C ASP A 26 13.09 1.49 -3.01
N ALA A 27 12.39 1.78 -1.92
CA ALA A 27 12.86 2.75 -0.93
C ALA A 27 14.20 2.33 -0.32
N ARG A 28 14.39 1.03 -0.05
CA ARG A 28 15.66 0.48 0.45
C ARG A 28 16.78 0.61 -0.59
N ALA A 29 16.52 0.36 -1.87
CA ALA A 29 17.49 0.52 -2.95
C ALA A 29 17.89 2.00 -3.14
N HIS A 30 16.95 2.92 -2.99
CA HIS A 30 17.20 4.36 -3.01
C HIS A 30 18.05 4.81 -1.83
N ALA A 31 17.74 4.35 -0.62
CA ALA A 31 18.54 4.62 0.58
C ALA A 31 19.98 4.08 0.44
N GLY A 32 20.15 2.86 -0.08
CA GLY A 32 21.47 2.27 -0.32
C GLY A 32 22.33 3.02 -1.36
N ARG A 33 21.70 3.78 -2.27
CA ARG A 33 22.37 4.66 -3.24
C ARG A 33 22.63 6.07 -2.70
N GLY A 34 22.39 6.33 -1.42
CA GLY A 34 22.56 7.64 -0.79
C GLY A 34 21.52 8.68 -1.21
N ARG A 35 20.41 8.26 -1.83
CA ARG A 35 19.31 9.14 -2.29
C ARG A 35 17.98 8.63 -1.72
N PRO A 36 17.78 8.69 -0.39
CA PRO A 36 16.55 8.19 0.23
C PRO A 36 15.33 8.94 -0.30
N ILE A 37 14.25 8.21 -0.56
CA ILE A 37 12.96 8.80 -0.89
C ILE A 37 12.34 9.27 0.43
N VAL A 38 12.23 10.59 0.59
CA VAL A 38 11.64 11.22 1.77
C VAL A 38 10.36 11.94 1.37
N SER A 39 9.34 11.85 2.21
CA SER A 39 8.10 12.61 2.04
C SER A 39 7.65 13.17 3.38
N SER A 40 7.28 14.45 3.38
CA SER A 40 6.70 15.13 4.53
C SER A 40 5.33 15.67 4.14
N TYR A 41 4.31 15.27 4.89
CA TYR A 41 2.94 15.74 4.70
C TYR A 41 2.37 16.15 6.06
N GLY A 42 2.29 17.46 6.30
CA GLY A 42 1.93 18.01 7.61
C GLY A 42 2.89 17.55 8.71
N SER A 43 2.38 16.87 9.74
CA SER A 43 3.16 16.31 10.85
C SER A 43 3.72 14.91 10.58
N ILE A 44 3.40 14.31 9.44
CA ILE A 44 3.85 12.95 9.10
C ILE A 44 5.14 13.07 8.29
N ASN A 45 6.16 12.33 8.71
CA ASN A 45 7.42 12.19 8.00
C ASN A 45 7.65 10.71 7.66
N ILE A 46 7.88 10.44 6.38
CA ILE A 46 8.16 9.11 5.83
C ILE A 46 9.57 9.17 5.25
N ASP A 47 10.53 8.72 6.04
CA ASP A 47 11.97 8.77 5.73
C ASP A 47 12.64 7.39 5.74
N THR A 48 11.91 6.35 6.13
CA THR A 48 12.41 4.97 6.15
C THR A 48 11.66 4.06 5.17
N PRO A 49 12.34 3.02 4.62
CA PRO A 49 11.67 2.02 3.78
C PRO A 49 10.50 1.32 4.48
N ALA A 50 10.61 1.08 5.79
CA ALA A 50 9.54 0.49 6.60
C ALA A 50 8.33 1.45 6.72
N ALA A 51 8.57 2.75 6.88
CA ALA A 51 7.48 3.73 6.87
C ALA A 51 6.77 3.78 5.51
N TRP A 52 7.51 3.67 4.39
CA TRP A 52 6.93 3.58 3.05
C TRP A 52 6.07 2.32 2.85
N PHE A 53 6.53 1.16 3.35
CA PHE A 53 5.76 -0.08 3.36
C PHE A 53 4.44 0.09 4.12
N LEU A 54 4.51 0.60 5.35
CA LEU A 54 3.34 0.80 6.20
C LEU A 54 2.37 1.84 5.61
N ALA A 55 2.88 2.93 5.04
CA ALA A 55 2.06 3.92 4.35
C ALA A 55 1.31 3.31 3.17
N CYS A 56 1.96 2.43 2.40
CA CYS A 56 1.32 1.71 1.29
C CYS A 56 0.22 0.77 1.77
N LEU A 57 0.45 0.01 2.86
CA LEU A 57 -0.57 -0.85 3.46
C LEU A 57 -1.77 -0.06 3.99
N VAL A 58 -1.52 1.00 4.76
CA VAL A 58 -2.59 1.85 5.29
C VAL A 58 -3.42 2.46 4.16
N MET A 59 -2.77 2.90 3.08
CA MET A 59 -3.46 3.42 1.91
C MET A 59 -4.41 2.36 1.31
N TRP A 60 -3.95 1.12 1.15
CA TRP A 60 -4.78 0.01 0.68
C TRP A 60 -5.93 -0.32 1.62
N GLU A 61 -5.69 -0.39 2.93
CA GLU A 61 -6.70 -0.75 3.93
C GLU A 61 -7.76 0.33 4.17
N THR A 62 -7.42 1.60 3.94
CA THR A 62 -8.34 2.72 4.23
C THR A 62 -9.06 3.21 3.00
N PHE A 63 -8.33 3.57 1.94
CA PHE A 63 -8.94 4.20 0.76
C PHE A 63 -9.74 3.19 -0.08
N PHE A 64 -9.26 1.96 -0.21
CA PHE A 64 -9.91 0.97 -1.08
C PHE A 64 -11.25 0.46 -0.51
N PRO A 65 -11.34 0.03 0.76
CA PRO A 65 -12.63 -0.32 1.36
C PRO A 65 -13.57 0.88 1.45
N HIS A 66 -13.04 2.07 1.73
CA HIS A 66 -13.84 3.29 1.75
C HIS A 66 -14.43 3.60 0.37
N TYR A 67 -13.65 3.49 -0.71
CA TYR A 67 -14.14 3.64 -2.07
C TYR A 67 -15.27 2.65 -2.39
N ILE A 68 -15.11 1.38 -2.05
CA ILE A 68 -16.14 0.35 -2.26
C ILE A 68 -17.40 0.66 -1.45
N ALA A 69 -17.25 1.07 -0.19
CA ALA A 69 -18.38 1.43 0.67
C ALA A 69 -19.16 2.65 0.14
N GLN A 70 -18.45 3.61 -0.46
CA GLN A 70 -19.07 4.79 -1.10
C GLN A 70 -19.63 4.47 -2.49
N ARG A 71 -19.27 3.33 -3.09
CA ARG A 71 -19.84 2.82 -4.34
C ARG A 71 -21.27 2.33 -4.06
N ARG A 72 -22.20 3.28 -3.92
CA ARG A 72 -23.64 3.00 -3.96
C ARG A 72 -23.96 2.42 -5.33
N TRP A 73 -24.51 1.21 -5.34
CA TRP A 73 -25.17 0.62 -6.50
C TRP A 73 -26.52 1.32 -6.69
N THR A 74 -26.51 2.57 -7.17
CA THR A 74 -27.70 3.23 -7.76
C THR A 74 -27.83 2.78 -9.21
#